data_AF-A0A382IJI9-F1
#
_entry.id   AF-A0A382IJI9-F1
#
_cell.length_a   1.000
_cell.length_b   1.000
_cell.length_c   1.000
_cell.angle_alpha   90.00
_cell.angle_beta   90.00
_cell.angle_gamma   90.00
#
_symmetry.space_group_name_H-M   'P 1'
#
loop_
_entity.id
_entity.type
_entity.pdbx_description
1 polymer ?
#
loop_
_entity_poly.entity_id
_entity_poly.type
_entity_poly.pdbx_seq_one_letter_code
_entity_poly.pdbx_strand_id
1 'polypeptide(L)'
;MGADTIDSDSNLRNEQLPIKDHFLGWQCRVREYAMRNGDGRPTKGMRPRVLLEDGAEVASAATLLLVPIHPQESIQQFRFMALKTNDPRDRLKKAIELLSSTFYQHVENFSGVMTGLFSGSSETVKTLVNKKSCVLEFDYQQQSFRIPFRVRVLKKKEPAYEFTYWHNFLFNPYLSPEVKVLGFDPNWSGAFADPSS
;
A
#
# COMPACT_ATOMS: atom_id res chain seq x y z
N MET A 1 -4.14 4.33 54.21
CA MET A 1 -5.49 4.27 53.62
C MET A 1 -5.56 5.33 52.54
N GLY A 2 -5.94 4.96 51.31
CA GLY A 2 -6.13 5.84 50.14
C GLY A 2 -4.85 6.05 49.33
N ALA A 3 -4.39 5.12 48.49
CA ALA A 3 -4.96 4.62 47.22
C ALA A 3 -4.91 5.67 46.10
N ASP A 4 -3.90 5.49 45.25
CA ASP A 4 -3.61 6.21 44.02
C ASP A 4 -4.84 6.28 43.10
N THR A 5 -5.12 7.49 42.61
CA THR A 5 -6.15 7.71 41.60
C THR A 5 -5.51 7.97 40.24
N ILE A 6 -5.55 6.91 39.42
CA ILE A 6 -5.99 6.93 38.02
C ILE A 6 -5.04 7.63 37.03
N ASP A 7 -3.98 6.91 36.64
CA ASP A 7 -3.39 6.96 35.29
C ASP A 7 -4.06 5.87 34.43
N SER A 8 -5.34 6.08 34.08
CA SER A 8 -6.13 5.09 33.32
C SER A 8 -6.49 5.54 31.90
N ASP A 9 -5.82 6.56 31.36
CA ASP A 9 -6.12 7.09 30.02
C ASP A 9 -4.94 6.97 29.04
N SER A 10 -3.76 6.57 29.52
CA SER A 10 -2.54 6.45 28.70
C SER A 10 -2.32 5.05 28.09
N ASN A 11 -2.98 4.02 28.64
CA ASN A 11 -2.71 2.61 28.29
C ASN A 11 -3.55 2.01 27.16
N LEU A 12 -4.48 2.77 26.54
CA LEU A 12 -5.33 2.26 25.44
C LEU A 12 -4.72 2.45 24.03
N ARG A 13 -3.50 2.97 23.91
CA ARG A 13 -2.96 3.42 22.61
C ARG A 13 -2.01 2.48 21.87
N ASN A 14 -1.54 1.35 22.43
CA ASN A 14 -0.42 0.63 21.81
C ASN A 14 -0.43 -0.90 21.92
N GLU A 15 -1.58 -1.58 21.82
CA GLU A 15 -1.57 -2.99 21.40
C GLU A 15 -1.47 -3.07 19.87
N GLN A 16 -0.29 -2.72 19.38
CA GLN A 16 0.10 -3.01 18.01
C GLN A 16 0.16 -4.54 17.86
N LEU A 17 -0.74 -5.12 17.06
CA LEU A 17 -0.77 -6.57 16.84
C LEU A 17 0.58 -7.01 16.23
N PRO A 18 1.27 -8.02 16.78
CA PRO A 18 2.59 -8.46 16.29
C PRO A 18 2.63 -8.72 14.77
N ILE A 19 1.53 -9.24 14.21
CA ILE A 19 1.40 -9.49 12.78
C ILE A 19 1.37 -8.22 11.91
N LYS A 20 0.82 -7.10 12.42
CA LYS A 20 0.80 -5.82 11.70
C LYS A 20 2.23 -5.33 11.51
N ASP A 21 3.00 -5.31 12.59
CA ASP A 21 4.37 -4.79 12.55
C ASP A 21 5.28 -5.71 11.74
N HIS A 22 5.09 -7.03 11.85
CA HIS A 22 5.77 -8.00 11.02
C HIS A 22 5.50 -7.76 9.52
N PHE A 23 4.22 -7.62 9.14
CA PHE A 23 3.82 -7.35 7.76
C PHE A 23 4.37 -6.02 7.25
N LEU A 24 4.30 -4.94 8.04
CA LEU A 24 4.78 -3.63 7.65
C LEU A 24 6.30 -3.61 7.48
N GLY A 25 7.05 -4.19 8.40
CA GLY A 25 8.50 -4.32 8.28
C GLY A 25 8.87 -5.14 7.04
N TRP A 26 8.15 -6.22 6.76
CA TRP A 26 8.35 -7.02 5.56
C TRP A 26 8.04 -6.24 4.27
N GLN A 27 6.88 -5.57 4.19
CA GLN A 27 6.50 -4.75 3.03
C GLN A 27 7.52 -3.64 2.75
N CYS A 28 8.00 -2.96 3.80
CA CYS A 28 9.02 -1.91 3.68
C CYS A 28 10.33 -2.47 3.08
N ARG A 29 10.84 -3.59 3.62
CA ARG A 29 12.05 -4.25 3.08
C ARG A 29 11.88 -4.70 1.63
N VAL A 30 10.75 -5.31 1.30
CA VAL A 30 10.46 -5.78 -0.07
C VAL A 30 10.45 -4.62 -1.06
N ARG A 31 9.86 -3.49 -0.69
CA ARG A 31 9.76 -2.29 -1.53
C ARG A 31 11.10 -1.56 -1.64
N GLU A 32 11.83 -1.45 -0.55
CA GLU A 32 13.19 -0.89 -0.54
C GLU A 32 14.11 -1.69 -1.47
N TYR A 33 14.07 -3.03 -1.37
CA TYR A 33 14.83 -3.91 -2.26
C TYR A 33 14.45 -3.70 -3.73
N ALA A 34 13.16 -3.59 -4.04
CA ALA A 34 12.68 -3.35 -5.40
C ALA A 34 13.21 -2.01 -5.98
N MET A 35 13.28 -0.97 -5.15
CA MET A 35 13.80 0.33 -5.56
C MET A 35 15.32 0.34 -5.73
N ARG A 36 16.06 -0.35 -4.84
CA ARG A 36 17.54 -0.38 -4.88
C ARG A 36 18.12 -1.34 -5.91
N ASN A 37 17.49 -2.50 -6.09
CA ASN A 37 18.05 -3.63 -6.85
C ASN A 37 17.17 -4.09 -8.01
N GLY A 38 15.93 -3.61 -8.11
CA GLY A 38 14.94 -4.07 -9.07
C GLY A 38 14.49 -3.02 -10.09
N ASP A 39 15.22 -1.91 -10.23
CA ASP A 39 14.88 -0.76 -11.09
C ASP A 39 13.45 -0.24 -10.85
N GLY A 40 12.98 -0.29 -9.59
CA GLY A 40 11.64 0.11 -9.20
C GLY A 40 10.52 -0.81 -9.69
N ARG A 41 10.84 -1.98 -10.27
CA ARG A 41 9.82 -2.95 -10.71
C ARG A 41 9.18 -3.65 -9.52
N PRO A 42 7.84 -3.73 -9.45
CA PRO A 42 7.17 -4.44 -8.36
C PRO A 42 7.61 -5.91 -8.26
N THR A 43 7.98 -6.38 -7.07
CA THR A 43 8.26 -7.81 -6.82
C THR A 43 6.94 -8.59 -6.63
N LYS A 44 7.02 -9.91 -6.38
CA LYS A 44 5.83 -10.70 -6.03
C LYS A 44 5.23 -10.26 -4.69
N GLY A 45 6.06 -9.85 -3.72
CA GLY A 45 5.58 -9.37 -2.42
C GLY A 45 4.83 -8.03 -2.47
N MET A 46 4.88 -7.32 -3.60
CA MET A 46 4.11 -6.09 -3.84
C MET A 46 2.84 -6.34 -4.68
N ARG A 47 2.66 -7.57 -5.17
CA ARG A 47 1.65 -7.96 -6.13
C ARG A 47 0.80 -9.12 -5.61
N PRO A 48 0.00 -8.90 -4.54
CA PRO A 48 -0.80 -9.97 -3.96
C PRO A 48 -1.81 -10.56 -4.95
N ARG A 49 -2.20 -11.80 -4.68
CA ARG A 49 -3.45 -12.36 -5.18
C ARG A 49 -4.61 -11.71 -4.44
N VAL A 50 -5.69 -11.44 -5.15
CA VAL A 50 -6.91 -10.84 -4.61
C VAL A 50 -8.01 -11.90 -4.65
N LEU A 51 -8.45 -12.33 -3.49
CA LEU A 51 -9.51 -13.31 -3.31
C LEU A 51 -10.76 -12.65 -2.72
N LEU A 52 -11.94 -13.17 -3.03
CA LEU A 52 -13.15 -12.90 -2.27
C LEU A 52 -13.18 -13.74 -0.99
N GLU A 53 -14.12 -13.42 -0.09
CA GLU A 53 -14.28 -14.15 1.18
C GLU A 53 -14.66 -15.63 0.98
N ASP A 54 -15.33 -15.95 -0.13
CA ASP A 54 -15.66 -17.32 -0.54
C ASP A 54 -14.48 -18.07 -1.20
N GLY A 55 -13.31 -17.42 -1.31
CA GLY A 55 -12.10 -17.98 -1.91
C GLY A 55 -11.98 -17.79 -3.43
N ALA A 56 -12.97 -17.21 -4.11
CA ALA A 56 -12.89 -16.95 -5.54
C ALA A 56 -11.81 -15.91 -5.87
N GLU A 57 -10.94 -16.21 -6.84
CA GLU A 57 -9.89 -15.28 -7.25
C GLU A 57 -10.41 -14.20 -8.20
N VAL A 58 -10.14 -12.93 -7.86
CA VAL A 58 -10.52 -11.75 -8.64
C VAL A 58 -9.34 -11.19 -9.44
N ALA A 59 -8.12 -11.36 -8.92
CA ALA A 59 -6.89 -11.01 -9.63
C ALA A 59 -5.73 -11.86 -9.11
N SER A 60 -4.92 -12.41 -10.02
CA SER A 60 -3.76 -13.23 -9.68
C SER A 60 -2.54 -12.42 -9.22
N ALA A 61 -2.48 -11.13 -9.57
CA ALA A 61 -1.39 -10.22 -9.20
C ALA A 61 -1.84 -8.75 -9.31
N ALA A 62 -2.26 -8.14 -8.21
CA ALA A 62 -2.62 -6.72 -8.18
C ALA A 62 -1.44 -5.87 -7.68
N THR A 63 -0.91 -4.95 -8.50
CA THR A 63 0.15 -4.03 -8.04
C THR A 63 -0.45 -3.00 -7.07
N LEU A 64 -0.05 -3.08 -5.80
CA LEU A 64 -0.50 -2.16 -4.77
C LEU A 64 0.64 -1.29 -4.22
N LEU A 65 0.31 -0.07 -3.82
CA LEU A 65 1.19 0.83 -3.09
C LEU A 65 0.88 0.75 -1.59
N LEU A 66 1.92 0.92 -0.77
CA LEU A 66 1.78 1.12 0.66
C LEU A 66 1.72 2.64 0.91
N VAL A 67 0.66 3.12 1.55
CA VAL A 67 0.41 4.55 1.71
C VAL A 67 0.96 5.04 3.06
N PRO A 68 1.79 6.10 3.09
CA PRO A 68 2.20 6.73 4.34
C PRO A 68 1.01 7.28 5.13
N ILE A 69 1.10 7.32 6.46
CA ILE A 69 0.10 7.92 7.35
C ILE A 69 -0.08 9.41 7.01
N HIS A 70 1.02 10.10 6.67
CA HIS A 70 1.05 11.51 6.28
C HIS A 70 1.66 11.68 4.88
N PRO A 71 0.88 11.47 3.79
CA PRO A 71 1.44 11.43 2.44
C PRO A 71 1.64 12.83 1.79
N GLN A 72 1.36 13.92 2.50
CA GLN A 72 1.27 15.27 1.92
C GLN A 72 2.58 15.73 1.28
N GLU A 73 3.70 15.56 1.97
CA GLU A 73 5.01 15.93 1.44
C GLU A 73 5.37 15.09 0.22
N SER A 74 5.12 13.77 0.28
CA SER A 74 5.35 12.87 -0.85
C SER A 74 4.49 13.23 -2.06
N ILE A 75 3.22 13.61 -1.84
CA ILE A 75 2.32 14.06 -2.91
C ILE A 75 2.89 15.29 -3.61
N GLN A 76 3.30 16.31 -2.84
CA GLN A 76 3.88 17.54 -3.40
C GLN A 76 5.15 17.23 -4.18
N GLN A 77 6.02 16.39 -3.64
CA GLN A 77 7.27 16.00 -4.28
C GLN A 77 7.04 15.20 -5.57
N PHE A 78 6.17 14.18 -5.54
CA PHE A 78 5.86 13.38 -6.73
C PHE A 78 5.22 14.22 -7.83
N ARG A 79 4.27 15.09 -7.46
CA ARG A 79 3.64 16.02 -8.40
C ARG A 79 4.66 16.97 -9.01
N PHE A 80 5.54 17.55 -8.21
CA PHE A 80 6.59 18.42 -8.72
C PHE A 80 7.50 17.70 -9.70
N MET A 81 7.99 16.50 -9.36
CA MET A 81 8.81 15.67 -10.24
C MET A 81 8.09 15.32 -11.54
N ALA A 82 6.81 14.95 -11.46
CA ALA A 82 5.99 14.60 -12.61
C ALA A 82 5.78 15.76 -13.59
N LEU A 83 5.66 17.00 -13.09
CA LEU A 83 5.39 18.19 -13.90
C LEU A 83 6.67 18.91 -14.36
N LYS A 84 7.81 18.67 -13.70
CA LYS A 84 9.09 19.32 -14.01
C LYS A 84 9.63 18.94 -15.40
N THR A 85 9.36 17.72 -15.85
CA THR A 85 9.89 17.20 -17.13
C THR A 85 8.88 16.27 -17.80
N ASN A 86 8.80 16.36 -19.12
CA ASN A 86 8.01 15.44 -19.94
C ASN A 86 8.77 14.16 -20.29
N ASP A 87 10.10 14.10 -20.08
CA ASP A 87 10.90 12.91 -20.36
C ASP A 87 10.58 11.78 -19.36
N PRO A 88 9.98 10.66 -19.80
CA PRO A 88 9.67 9.54 -18.92
C PRO A 88 10.91 8.91 -18.27
N ARG A 89 12.07 8.93 -18.92
CA ARG A 89 13.30 8.32 -18.40
C ARG A 89 13.85 9.11 -17.22
N ASP A 90 13.85 10.44 -17.32
CA ASP A 90 14.29 11.29 -16.22
C ASP A 90 13.34 11.19 -15.02
N ARG A 91 12.02 11.18 -15.26
CA ARG A 91 11.03 10.95 -14.18
C ARG A 91 11.24 9.63 -13.47
N LEU A 92 11.39 8.53 -14.21
CA LEU A 92 11.63 7.21 -13.65
C LEU A 92 12.92 7.19 -12.82
N LYS A 93 14.02 7.72 -13.36
CA LYS A 93 15.31 7.79 -12.67
C LYS A 93 15.19 8.54 -11.35
N LYS A 94 14.57 9.73 -11.36
CA LYS A 94 14.38 10.54 -10.14
C LYS A 94 13.45 9.87 -9.13
N ALA A 95 12.42 9.17 -9.60
CA ALA A 95 11.52 8.41 -8.73
C ALA A 95 12.25 7.27 -8.03
N ILE A 96 13.08 6.52 -8.75
CA ILE A 96 13.91 5.45 -8.17
C ILE A 96 14.91 6.05 -7.16
N GLU A 97 15.65 7.10 -7.53
CA GLU A 97 16.59 7.78 -6.62
C GLU A 97 15.90 8.15 -5.29
N LEU A 98 14.74 8.80 -5.36
CA LEU A 98 13.96 9.20 -4.19
C LEU A 98 13.49 7.98 -3.37
N LEU A 99 12.82 7.01 -3.99
CA LEU A 99 12.19 5.89 -3.29
C LEU A 99 13.20 4.85 -2.78
N SER A 100 14.40 4.81 -3.35
CA SER A 100 15.52 3.97 -2.92
C SER A 100 16.25 4.50 -1.68
N SER A 101 16.01 5.76 -1.31
CA SER A 101 16.70 6.45 -0.21
C SER A 101 16.14 6.02 1.16
N THR A 102 15.47 6.92 1.88
CA THR A 102 14.94 6.70 3.23
C THR A 102 13.43 6.43 3.25
N PHE A 103 12.75 6.49 2.10
CA PHE A 103 11.28 6.44 2.01
C PHE A 103 10.66 5.22 2.71
N TYR A 104 11.29 4.04 2.58
CA TYR A 104 10.83 2.79 3.18
C TYR A 104 11.63 2.37 4.42
N GLN A 105 12.53 3.21 4.95
CA GLN A 105 13.33 2.86 6.13
C GLN A 105 12.55 2.98 7.44
N HIS A 106 11.55 3.87 7.47
CA HIS A 106 10.76 4.19 8.65
C HIS A 106 9.40 3.48 8.61
N VAL A 107 9.32 2.29 9.19
CA VAL A 107 8.12 1.43 9.19
C VAL A 107 6.94 2.12 9.90
N GLU A 108 7.23 2.89 10.94
CA GLU A 108 6.30 3.68 11.75
C GLU A 108 5.52 4.72 10.93
N ASN A 109 6.01 5.10 9.74
CA ASN A 109 5.31 6.01 8.84
C ASN A 109 4.14 5.36 8.09
N PHE A 110 3.89 4.06 8.29
CA PHE A 110 2.89 3.31 7.54
C PHE A 110 1.84 2.66 8.47
N SER A 111 0.57 2.76 8.09
CA SER A 111 -0.55 2.12 8.82
C SER A 111 -0.92 0.74 8.27
N GLY A 112 -0.43 0.41 7.08
CA GLY A 112 -0.79 -0.80 6.32
C GLY A 112 -1.94 -0.59 5.33
N VAL A 113 -2.48 0.62 5.25
CA VAL A 113 -3.40 1.00 4.17
C VAL A 113 -2.67 0.89 2.84
N MET A 114 -3.32 0.22 1.89
CA MET A 114 -2.81 0.04 0.55
C MET A 114 -3.75 0.65 -0.49
N THR A 115 -3.19 0.98 -1.65
CA THR A 115 -3.97 1.49 -2.78
C THR A 115 -3.54 0.85 -4.08
N GLY A 116 -4.49 0.69 -5.00
CA GLY A 116 -4.25 0.23 -6.35
C GLY A 116 -4.85 1.18 -7.37
N LEU A 117 -4.14 1.42 -8.47
CA LEU A 117 -4.64 2.16 -9.62
C LEU A 117 -5.05 1.15 -10.70
N PHE A 118 -6.30 1.25 -11.14
CA PHE A 118 -6.90 0.34 -12.10
C PHE A 118 -7.54 1.13 -13.25
N SER A 119 -7.70 0.50 -14.41
CA SER A 119 -8.53 1.06 -15.48
C SER A 119 -10.00 1.16 -15.03
N GLY A 120 -10.68 2.22 -15.45
CA GLY A 120 -12.07 2.48 -15.06
C GLY A 120 -13.06 1.40 -15.48
N SER A 121 -12.75 0.66 -16.56
CA SER A 121 -13.54 -0.43 -17.14
C SER A 121 -13.20 -1.83 -16.59
N SER A 122 -12.22 -1.93 -15.68
CA SER A 122 -11.75 -3.21 -15.13
C SER A 122 -12.87 -3.99 -14.42
N GLU A 123 -13.04 -5.27 -14.79
CA GLU A 123 -13.97 -6.17 -14.13
C GLU A 123 -13.57 -6.44 -12.67
N THR A 124 -12.27 -6.52 -12.39
CA THR A 124 -11.71 -6.57 -11.03
C THR A 124 -12.25 -5.41 -10.19
N VAL A 125 -12.26 -4.19 -10.73
CA VAL A 125 -12.79 -3.02 -10.02
C VAL A 125 -14.28 -3.15 -9.75
N LYS A 126 -15.08 -3.57 -10.74
CA LYS A 126 -16.53 -3.73 -10.55
C LYS A 126 -16.82 -4.75 -9.45
N THR A 127 -16.16 -5.90 -9.48
CA THR A 127 -16.31 -6.96 -8.48
C THR A 127 -15.93 -6.49 -7.09
N LEU A 128 -14.73 -5.89 -6.93
CA LEU A 128 -14.25 -5.46 -5.61
C LEU A 128 -15.08 -4.31 -5.02
N VAL A 129 -15.56 -3.38 -5.84
CA VAL A 129 -16.43 -2.28 -5.38
C VAL A 129 -17.80 -2.81 -4.94
N ASN A 130 -18.34 -3.80 -5.66
CA ASN A 130 -19.60 -4.44 -5.29
C ASN A 130 -19.48 -5.21 -3.97
N LYS A 131 -18.41 -5.99 -3.81
CA LYS A 131 -18.18 -6.83 -2.62
C LYS A 131 -17.73 -6.04 -1.40
N LYS A 132 -17.02 -4.92 -1.58
CA LYS A 132 -16.50 -4.02 -0.52
C LYS A 132 -15.51 -4.67 0.47
N SER A 133 -15.17 -5.93 0.27
CA SER A 133 -14.13 -6.65 1.00
C SER A 133 -13.42 -7.63 0.08
N CYS A 134 -12.19 -7.97 0.44
CA CYS A 134 -11.40 -9.02 -0.19
C CYS A 134 -10.37 -9.56 0.80
N VAL A 135 -9.72 -10.65 0.44
CA VAL A 135 -8.52 -11.15 1.11
C VAL A 135 -7.34 -10.95 0.16
N LEU A 136 -6.28 -10.31 0.66
CA LEU A 136 -5.02 -10.20 -0.07
C LEU A 136 -4.06 -11.27 0.42
N GLU A 137 -3.56 -12.08 -0.51
CA GLU A 137 -2.52 -13.07 -0.27
C GLU A 137 -1.20 -12.61 -0.86
N PHE A 138 -0.22 -12.42 0.03
CA PHE A 138 1.15 -12.08 -0.32
C PHE A 138 2.02 -13.33 -0.11
N ASP A 139 2.88 -13.64 -1.07
CA ASP A 139 3.85 -14.74 -0.97
C ASP A 139 5.14 -14.34 -1.68
N TYR A 140 6.20 -14.13 -0.90
CA TYR A 140 7.52 -13.82 -1.42
C TYR A 140 8.63 -14.04 -0.38
N GLN A 141 9.75 -14.63 -0.83
CA GLN A 141 10.95 -14.89 -0.01
C GLN A 141 10.66 -15.67 1.28
N GLN A 142 9.96 -16.80 1.17
CA GLN A 142 9.63 -17.69 2.30
C GLN A 142 8.76 -17.05 3.39
N GLN A 143 8.13 -15.92 3.09
CA GLN A 143 7.13 -15.30 3.95
C GLN A 143 5.84 -15.12 3.18
N SER A 144 4.75 -15.57 3.78
CA SER A 144 3.41 -15.34 3.27
C SER A 144 2.53 -14.60 4.29
N PHE A 145 1.56 -13.86 3.77
CA PHE A 145 0.53 -13.19 4.55
C PHE A 145 -0.82 -13.33 3.87
N ARG A 146 -1.85 -13.65 4.64
CA ARG A 146 -3.25 -13.63 4.22
C ARG A 146 -3.99 -12.65 5.10
N ILE A 147 -4.43 -11.54 4.53
CA ILE A 147 -5.00 -10.43 5.31
C ILE A 147 -6.34 -10.02 4.68
N PRO A 148 -7.44 -9.99 5.46
CA PRO A 148 -8.69 -9.41 5.00
C PRO A 148 -8.59 -7.88 4.90
N PHE A 149 -9.18 -7.30 3.86
CA PHE A 149 -9.21 -5.86 3.62
C PHE A 149 -10.62 -5.40 3.31
N ARG A 150 -10.97 -4.22 3.81
CA ARG A 150 -12.13 -3.45 3.33
C ARG A 150 -11.71 -2.69 2.08
N VAL A 151 -12.57 -2.70 1.07
CA VAL A 151 -12.34 -2.03 -0.21
C VAL A 151 -13.27 -0.83 -0.36
N ARG A 152 -12.73 0.29 -0.83
CA ARG A 152 -13.50 1.48 -1.21
C ARG A 152 -12.92 2.16 -2.44
N VAL A 153 -13.76 2.88 -3.18
CA VAL A 153 -13.31 3.79 -4.23
C VAL A 153 -12.84 5.10 -3.58
N LEU A 154 -11.62 5.52 -3.87
CA LEU A 154 -11.11 6.81 -3.41
C LEU A 154 -11.54 7.94 -4.32
N LYS A 155 -11.93 9.07 -3.73
CA LYS A 155 -12.24 10.31 -4.45
C LYS A 155 -10.95 11.08 -4.75
N LYS A 156 -10.95 11.85 -5.83
CA LYS A 156 -9.78 12.63 -6.27
C LYS A 156 -9.18 13.57 -5.22
N LYS A 157 -10.03 14.08 -4.31
CA LYS A 157 -9.63 14.97 -3.21
C LYS A 157 -9.01 14.26 -2.00
N GLU A 158 -9.02 12.93 -1.98
CA GLU A 158 -8.45 12.18 -0.86
C GLU A 158 -6.93 12.08 -1.03
N PRO A 159 -6.12 12.33 0.02
CA PRO A 159 -4.67 12.28 -0.10
C PRO A 159 -4.13 10.95 -0.62
N ALA A 160 -4.73 9.82 -0.21
CA ALA A 160 -4.35 8.50 -0.70
C ALA A 160 -4.62 8.34 -2.21
N TYR A 161 -5.64 9.00 -2.76
CA TYR A 161 -5.85 9.04 -4.22
C TYR A 161 -4.70 9.77 -4.90
N GLU A 162 -4.39 11.00 -4.47
CA GLU A 162 -3.35 11.83 -5.09
C GLU A 162 -1.99 11.16 -4.99
N PHE A 163 -1.65 10.61 -3.83
CA PHE A 163 -0.42 9.84 -3.62
C PHE A 163 -0.30 8.72 -4.65
N THR A 164 -1.36 7.94 -4.82
CA THR A 164 -1.38 6.81 -5.73
C THR A 164 -1.26 7.25 -7.18
N TYR A 165 -1.99 8.28 -7.56
CA TYR A 165 -1.98 8.80 -8.93
C TYR A 165 -0.59 9.34 -9.30
N TRP A 166 -0.05 10.26 -8.50
CA TRP A 166 1.24 10.88 -8.79
C TRP A 166 2.39 9.88 -8.73
N HIS A 167 2.38 8.96 -7.76
CA HIS A 167 3.34 7.87 -7.73
C HIS A 167 3.29 7.07 -9.04
N ASN A 168 2.13 6.56 -9.44
CA ASN A 168 2.02 5.76 -10.66
C ASN A 168 2.41 6.54 -11.92
N PHE A 169 2.14 7.84 -11.98
CA PHE A 169 2.48 8.67 -13.14
C PHE A 169 3.99 8.86 -13.32
N LEU A 170 4.79 8.76 -12.25
CA LEU A 170 6.25 8.77 -12.35
C LEU A 170 6.81 7.53 -13.05
N PHE A 171 6.12 6.39 -12.92
CA PHE A 171 6.56 5.10 -13.49
C PHE A 171 5.84 4.76 -14.79
N ASN A 172 4.62 5.26 -14.98
CA ASN A 172 3.80 5.02 -16.17
C ASN A 172 3.44 6.36 -16.83
N PRO A 173 4.17 6.77 -17.89
CA PRO A 173 3.92 8.02 -18.58
C PRO A 173 2.58 8.04 -19.34
N TYR A 174 1.99 6.87 -19.61
CA TYR A 174 0.77 6.70 -20.41
C TYR A 174 -0.42 6.27 -19.55
N LEU A 175 -0.53 6.81 -18.32
CA LEU A 175 -1.72 6.58 -17.50
C LEU A 175 -2.98 7.00 -18.25
N SER A 176 -3.96 6.10 -18.30
CA SER A 176 -5.27 6.39 -18.86
C SER A 176 -5.91 7.59 -18.13
N PRO A 177 -6.64 8.47 -18.83
CA PRO A 177 -7.44 9.50 -18.17
C PRO A 177 -8.58 8.91 -17.33
N GLU A 178 -9.03 7.69 -17.66
CA GLU A 178 -10.10 6.97 -16.97
C GLU A 178 -9.54 5.93 -16.00
N VAL A 179 -8.97 6.41 -14.90
CA VAL A 179 -8.48 5.55 -13.81
C VAL A 179 -9.40 5.58 -12.61
N LYS A 180 -9.51 4.43 -11.95
CA LYS A 180 -10.10 4.30 -10.61
C LYS A 180 -9.02 3.90 -9.63
N VAL A 181 -8.98 4.60 -8.50
CA VAL A 181 -8.11 4.23 -7.39
C VAL A 181 -8.96 3.58 -6.31
N LEU A 182 -8.58 2.35 -5.94
CA LEU A 182 -9.18 1.64 -4.83
C LEU A 182 -8.27 1.74 -3.61
N GLY A 183 -8.87 1.97 -2.44
CA GLY A 183 -8.21 1.88 -1.15
C GLY A 183 -8.58 0.58 -0.45
N PHE A 184 -7.58 -0.04 0.15
CA PHE A 184 -7.63 -1.29 0.89
C PHE A 184 -7.23 -1.00 2.33
N ASP A 185 -8.19 -1.06 3.25
CA ASP A 185 -7.95 -0.88 4.68
C ASP A 185 -7.86 -2.25 5.38
N PRO A 186 -6.72 -2.60 6.01
CA PRO A 186 -6.49 -3.93 6.57
C PRO A 186 -7.35 -4.20 7.79
N ASN A 187 -7.86 -5.42 7.89
CA ASN A 187 -8.43 -5.97 9.11
C ASN A 187 -7.44 -6.97 9.75
N TRP A 188 -6.67 -6.47 10.71
CA TRP A 188 -5.60 -7.24 11.35
C TRP A 188 -6.07 -8.40 12.21
N SER A 189 -7.30 -8.38 12.72
CA SER A 189 -7.81 -9.45 13.60
C SER A 189 -8.02 -10.78 12.87
N GLY A 190 -8.23 -10.72 11.55
CA GLY A 190 -8.33 -11.90 10.68
C GLY A 190 -7.06 -12.18 9.88
N ALA A 191 -5.95 -11.51 10.20
CA ALA A 191 -4.70 -11.68 9.48
C ALA A 191 -3.98 -12.97 9.90
N PHE A 192 -3.30 -13.58 8.94
CA PHE A 192 -2.49 -14.77 9.11
C PHE A 192 -1.13 -14.60 8.42
N ALA A 193 -0.08 -15.18 9.00
CA ALA A 193 1.28 -15.16 8.46
C ALA A 193 1.90 -16.55 8.59
N ASP A 194 2.68 -16.96 7.58
CA ASP A 194 3.48 -18.18 7.59
C ASP A 194 4.89 -17.89 7.04
N PRO A 195 5.97 -18.07 7.83
CA PRO A 195 5.93 -18.40 9.26
C PRO A 195 5.24 -17.29 10.09
N SER A 196 4.73 -17.65 11.27
CA SER A 196 4.11 -16.70 12.20
C SER A 196 5.12 -15.66 12.72
N SER A 197 4.63 -14.45 13.01
CA SER A 197 5.42 -13.35 13.61
C SER A 197 6.00 -13.69 14.98
#